data_AF-A0AAN9V386-F1
#
_entry.id   AF-A0AAN9V386-F1
#
_cell.length_a   1.000
_cell.length_b   1.000
_cell.length_c   1.000
_cell.angle_alpha   90.00
_cell.angle_beta   90.00
_cell.angle_gamma   90.00
#
_symmetry.space_group_name_H-M   'P 1'
#
loop_
_entity.id
_entity.type
_entity.pdbx_description
1 polymer ?
#
loop_
_entity_poly.entity_id
_entity_poly.type
_entity_poly.pdbx_seq_one_letter_code
_entity_poly.pdbx_strand_id
1 'polypeptide(L)'
;MYEKMEAASARAAARDRWGELSYPRQSQLQRFIQSACSPENYEPNLALNLEIADLINSKKGSAPREAAVAIVNYINHRNANVALLALNLLDICVKNCGYPFHLQISTKEFLNELVRRFPERPPVRASRVQAKILEAIEEWRSTICETSRYKEDLGFIRDMHRLLSYKGYIFPEVRRDDAAVLNPSDVSPSSVKLPVMRLWQVN
;
A
#
# COMPACT_ATOMS: atom_id res chain seq x y z
N MET A 1 -37.39 -39.77 29.59
CA MET A 1 -36.90 -39.83 28.19
C MET A 1 -36.79 -38.45 27.55
N TYR A 2 -37.68 -37.50 27.91
CA TYR A 2 -37.61 -36.08 27.49
C TYR A 2 -36.37 -35.33 28.03
N GLU A 3 -35.97 -35.56 29.27
CA GLU A 3 -34.89 -34.82 29.94
C GLU A 3 -33.48 -35.10 29.36
N LYS A 4 -33.29 -36.28 28.72
CA LYS A 4 -32.03 -36.62 28.05
C LYS A 4 -31.89 -35.97 26.67
N MET A 5 -32.98 -35.56 26.02
CA MET A 5 -32.94 -34.87 24.72
C MET A 5 -32.61 -33.38 24.88
N GLU A 6 -33.05 -32.75 25.97
CA GLU A 6 -32.76 -31.34 26.25
C GLU A 6 -31.30 -31.10 26.63
N ALA A 7 -30.70 -32.02 27.40
CA ALA A 7 -29.27 -32.02 27.70
C ALA A 7 -28.38 -32.27 26.47
N ALA A 8 -28.88 -33.00 25.46
CA ALA A 8 -28.18 -33.19 24.19
C ALA A 8 -28.27 -31.93 23.30
N SER A 9 -29.42 -31.25 23.30
CA SER A 9 -29.64 -29.98 22.59
C SER A 9 -28.80 -28.82 23.18
N ALA A 10 -28.73 -28.72 24.51
CA ALA A 10 -27.90 -27.72 25.19
C ALA A 10 -26.39 -27.91 24.94
N ARG A 11 -25.93 -29.17 24.81
CA ARG A 11 -24.55 -29.50 24.46
C ARG A 11 -24.23 -29.26 22.98
N ALA A 12 -25.21 -29.39 22.09
CA ALA A 12 -25.07 -29.01 20.68
C ALA A 12 -24.98 -27.48 20.51
N ALA A 13 -25.84 -26.72 21.20
CA ALA A 13 -25.82 -25.25 21.18
C ALA A 13 -24.55 -24.64 21.81
N ALA A 14 -23.93 -25.34 22.78
CA ALA A 14 -22.65 -24.92 23.36
C ALA A 14 -21.44 -25.21 22.44
N ARG A 15 -21.58 -26.12 21.46
CA ARG A 15 -20.49 -26.52 20.55
C ARG A 15 -20.31 -25.53 19.38
N ASP A 16 -21.37 -24.84 18.98
CA ASP A 16 -21.32 -23.77 17.97
C ASP A 16 -20.72 -22.47 18.52
N ARG A 17 -20.80 -22.24 19.84
CA ARG A 17 -20.30 -21.02 20.49
C ARG A 17 -18.76 -20.91 20.51
N TRP A 18 -18.03 -22.01 20.31
CA TRP A 18 -16.57 -22.04 20.29
C TRP A 18 -15.97 -22.36 18.90
N GLY A 19 -16.82 -22.63 17.90
CA GLY A 19 -16.41 -22.82 16.49
C GLY A 19 -16.32 -21.51 15.70
N GLU A 20 -16.99 -20.45 16.15
CA GLU A 20 -16.79 -19.05 15.71
C GLU A 20 -15.55 -18.42 16.38
N LEU A 21 -14.44 -19.15 16.45
CA LEU A 21 -13.18 -18.62 16.95
C LEU A 21 -12.58 -17.67 15.91
N SER A 22 -13.20 -16.49 15.80
CA SER A 22 -12.66 -15.20 15.41
C SER A 22 -11.53 -15.24 14.38
N TYR A 23 -11.84 -15.69 13.16
CA TYR A 23 -11.29 -14.97 12.03
C TYR A 23 -12.11 -13.69 11.93
N PRO A 24 -11.57 -12.51 12.27
CA PRO A 24 -12.32 -11.28 12.11
C PRO A 24 -12.84 -11.25 10.67
N ARG A 25 -14.16 -11.10 10.52
CA ARG A 25 -14.79 -11.03 9.21
C ARG A 25 -14.02 -9.98 8.41
N GLN A 26 -13.42 -10.40 7.29
CA GLN A 26 -12.61 -9.51 6.44
C GLN A 26 -13.36 -8.20 6.24
N SER A 27 -12.70 -7.09 6.57
CA SER A 27 -13.31 -5.77 6.43
C SER A 27 -13.60 -5.49 4.95
N GLN A 28 -14.51 -4.56 4.68
CA GLN A 28 -14.76 -4.10 3.31
C GLN A 28 -13.48 -3.60 2.62
N LEU A 29 -12.60 -2.93 3.38
CA LEU A 29 -11.32 -2.42 2.87
C LEU A 29 -10.41 -3.58 2.45
N GLN A 30 -10.29 -4.61 3.29
CA GLN A 30 -9.51 -5.81 2.96
C GLN A 30 -10.04 -6.54 1.72
N ARG A 31 -11.36 -6.63 1.56
CA ARG A 31 -11.99 -7.25 0.37
C ARG A 31 -11.67 -6.49 -0.90
N PHE A 32 -11.69 -5.16 -0.85
CA PHE A 32 -11.37 -4.33 -2.01
C PHE A 32 -9.89 -4.46 -2.37
N ILE A 33 -8.99 -4.41 -1.39
CA ILE A 33 -7.55 -4.63 -1.61
C ILE A 33 -7.30 -6.02 -2.18
N GLN A 34 -7.97 -7.06 -1.68
CA GLN A 34 -7.88 -8.42 -2.23
C GLN A 34 -8.33 -8.47 -3.69
N SER A 35 -9.44 -7.81 -4.03
CA SER A 35 -9.94 -7.75 -5.41
C SER A 35 -8.98 -6.98 -6.33
N ALA A 36 -8.41 -5.86 -5.88
CA ALA A 36 -7.43 -5.08 -6.64
C ALA A 36 -6.14 -5.88 -6.91
N CYS A 37 -5.73 -6.72 -5.95
CA CYS A 37 -4.53 -7.55 -6.03
C CYS A 37 -4.83 -8.99 -6.52
N SER A 38 -5.99 -9.24 -7.12
CA SER A 38 -6.35 -10.58 -7.61
C SER A 38 -5.36 -11.07 -8.68
N PRO A 39 -4.90 -12.33 -8.66
CA PRO A 39 -4.04 -12.88 -9.70
C PRO A 39 -4.73 -12.95 -11.07
N GLU A 40 -6.05 -12.85 -11.12
CA GLU A 40 -6.87 -12.83 -12.34
C GLU A 40 -6.80 -11.47 -13.06
N ASN A 41 -6.36 -10.41 -12.38
CA ASN A 41 -6.22 -9.09 -12.98
C ASN A 41 -4.96 -9.05 -13.85
N TYR A 42 -5.13 -8.77 -15.14
CA TYR A 42 -4.01 -8.59 -16.06
C TYR A 42 -3.31 -7.23 -15.88
N GLU A 43 -4.08 -6.21 -15.50
CA GLU A 43 -3.61 -4.83 -15.33
C GLU A 43 -4.21 -4.20 -14.06
N PRO A 44 -3.61 -3.11 -13.53
CA PRO A 44 -4.16 -2.40 -12.39
C PRO A 44 -5.53 -1.79 -12.70
N ASN A 45 -6.50 -2.02 -11.81
CA ASN A 45 -7.81 -1.39 -11.90
C ASN A 45 -7.78 -0.01 -11.23
N LEU A 46 -7.54 1.04 -12.02
CA LEU A 46 -7.45 2.41 -11.51
C LEU A 46 -8.70 2.85 -10.75
N ALA A 47 -9.89 2.49 -11.23
CA ALA A 47 -11.15 2.86 -10.58
C ALA A 47 -11.26 2.25 -9.18
N LEU A 48 -10.95 0.97 -9.05
CA LEU A 48 -10.95 0.29 -7.75
C LEU A 48 -9.84 0.82 -6.82
N ASN A 49 -8.66 1.15 -7.36
CA ASN A 49 -7.57 1.72 -6.56
C ASN A 49 -7.95 3.10 -5.98
N LEU A 50 -8.62 3.94 -6.75
CA LEU A 50 -9.14 5.23 -6.28
C LEU A 50 -10.25 5.04 -5.24
N GLU A 51 -11.16 4.08 -5.46
CA GLU A 51 -12.20 3.74 -4.48
C GLU A 51 -11.60 3.26 -3.15
N ILE A 52 -10.51 2.50 -3.18
CA ILE A 52 -9.76 2.11 -1.97
C ILE A 52 -9.17 3.34 -1.26
N ALA A 53 -8.56 4.27 -2.01
CA ALA A 53 -8.01 5.50 -1.42
C ALA A 53 -9.09 6.35 -0.76
N ASP A 54 -10.25 6.51 -1.40
CA ASP A 54 -11.41 7.21 -0.84
C ASP A 54 -11.96 6.51 0.41
N LEU A 55 -11.96 5.17 0.43
CA LEU A 55 -12.37 4.38 1.58
C LEU A 55 -11.42 4.55 2.77
N ILE A 56 -10.11 4.63 2.53
CA ILE A 56 -9.09 4.92 3.56
C ILE A 56 -9.32 6.32 4.15
N ASN A 57 -9.55 7.31 3.29
CA ASN A 57 -9.75 8.70 3.68
C ASN A 57 -11.06 8.93 4.46
N SER A 58 -12.13 8.22 4.08
CA SER A 58 -13.45 8.36 4.72
C SER A 58 -13.54 7.67 6.08
N LYS A 59 -13.02 6.43 6.22
CA LYS A 59 -13.15 5.67 7.48
C LYS A 59 -12.31 6.23 8.63
N LYS A 60 -11.17 6.87 8.32
CA LYS A 60 -10.20 7.36 9.32
C LYS A 60 -9.82 6.26 10.34
N GLY A 61 -9.21 6.64 11.47
CA GLY A 61 -8.84 5.69 12.53
C GLY A 61 -7.80 4.66 12.08
N SER A 62 -8.13 3.38 12.17
CA SER A 62 -7.22 2.28 11.83
C SER A 62 -7.09 1.99 10.33
N ALA A 63 -7.93 2.59 9.48
CA ALA A 63 -7.99 2.26 8.05
C ALA A 63 -6.65 2.45 7.30
N PRO A 64 -5.87 3.54 7.50
CA PRO A 64 -4.57 3.68 6.85
C PRO A 64 -3.60 2.55 7.21
N ARG A 65 -3.57 2.16 8.50
CA ARG A 65 -2.71 1.08 8.99
C ARG A 65 -3.13 -0.26 8.42
N GLU A 66 -4.44 -0.53 8.43
CA GLU A 66 -5.02 -1.74 7.87
C GLU A 66 -4.69 -1.89 6.38
N ALA A 67 -4.85 -0.82 5.60
CA ALA A 67 -4.51 -0.80 4.18
C ALA A 67 -3.01 -1.03 3.96
N ALA A 68 -2.13 -0.29 4.66
CA ALA A 68 -0.69 -0.43 4.50
C ALA A 68 -0.21 -1.87 4.79
N VAL A 69 -0.70 -2.46 5.89
CA VAL A 69 -0.38 -3.86 6.25
C VAL A 69 -0.91 -4.84 5.20
N ALA A 70 -2.14 -4.68 4.72
CA ALA A 70 -2.70 -5.56 3.70
C ALA A 70 -1.92 -5.46 2.37
N ILE A 71 -1.63 -4.24 1.92
CA ILE A 71 -0.92 -3.98 0.66
C ILE A 71 0.49 -4.58 0.70
N VAL A 72 1.27 -4.36 1.76
CA VAL A 72 2.64 -4.89 1.84
C VAL A 72 2.68 -6.43 1.84
N ASN A 73 1.66 -7.08 2.42
CA ASN A 73 1.51 -8.53 2.33
C ASN A 73 1.32 -9.02 0.88
N TYR A 74 0.55 -8.29 0.06
CA TYR A 74 0.40 -8.60 -1.36
C TYR A 74 1.65 -8.27 -2.19
N ILE A 75 2.40 -7.21 -1.83
CA ILE A 75 3.74 -6.95 -2.41
C ILE A 75 4.66 -8.14 -2.18
N ASN A 76 4.56 -8.77 -1.01
CA ASN A 76 5.29 -9.97 -0.65
C ASN A 76 4.64 -11.27 -1.12
N HIS A 77 3.75 -11.24 -2.11
CA HIS A 77 3.19 -12.43 -2.73
C HIS A 77 4.21 -13.15 -3.63
N ARG A 78 4.09 -14.47 -3.81
CA ARG A 78 5.00 -15.24 -4.69
C ARG A 78 4.80 -14.94 -6.16
N ASN A 79 3.55 -14.68 -6.56
CA ASN A 79 3.22 -14.25 -7.92
C ASN A 79 3.65 -12.78 -8.12
N ALA A 80 4.58 -12.55 -9.05
CA ALA A 80 5.09 -11.22 -9.38
C ALA A 80 4.00 -10.27 -9.90
N ASN A 81 2.98 -10.78 -10.60
CA ASN A 81 1.86 -9.96 -11.06
C ASN A 81 1.10 -9.35 -9.87
N VAL A 82 0.75 -10.19 -8.88
CA VAL A 82 0.09 -9.75 -7.63
C VAL A 82 0.93 -8.69 -6.90
N ALA A 83 2.25 -8.90 -6.83
CA ALA A 83 3.15 -7.94 -6.20
C ALA A 83 3.18 -6.58 -6.93
N LEU A 84 3.15 -6.60 -8.27
CA LEU A 84 3.13 -5.39 -9.08
C LEU A 84 1.79 -4.65 -9.01
N LEU A 85 0.66 -5.38 -8.97
CA LEU A 85 -0.66 -4.80 -8.73
C LEU A 85 -0.72 -4.10 -7.37
N ALA A 86 -0.18 -4.75 -6.34
CA ALA A 86 -0.11 -4.19 -4.98
C ALA A 86 0.80 -2.95 -4.91
N LEU A 87 1.94 -2.95 -5.63
CA LEU A 87 2.80 -1.76 -5.74
C LEU A 87 2.10 -0.60 -6.45
N ASN A 88 1.30 -0.88 -7.48
CA ASN A 88 0.50 0.16 -8.14
C ASN A 88 -0.58 0.72 -7.20
N LEU A 89 -1.27 -0.15 -6.45
CA LEU A 89 -2.24 0.30 -5.44
C LEU A 89 -1.57 1.13 -4.33
N LEU A 90 -0.37 0.72 -3.89
CA LEU A 90 0.42 1.48 -2.91
C LEU A 90 0.70 2.89 -3.41
N ASP A 91 1.15 3.03 -4.66
CA ASP A 91 1.43 4.32 -5.29
C ASP A 91 0.18 5.24 -5.29
N ILE A 92 -0.97 4.71 -5.72
CA ILE A 92 -2.24 5.43 -5.68
C ILE A 92 -2.58 5.88 -4.24
N CYS A 93 -2.39 5.01 -3.24
CA CYS A 93 -2.66 5.36 -1.84
C CYS A 93 -1.70 6.45 -1.32
N VAL A 94 -0.41 6.40 -1.65
CA VAL A 94 0.54 7.45 -1.24
C VAL A 94 0.17 8.79 -1.85
N LYS A 95 -0.26 8.81 -3.12
CA LYS A 95 -0.66 10.02 -3.85
C LYS A 95 -1.97 10.63 -3.37
N ASN A 96 -2.91 9.82 -2.85
CA ASN A 96 -4.28 10.26 -2.56
C ASN A 96 -4.67 10.27 -1.07
N CYS A 97 -3.96 9.56 -0.18
CA CYS A 97 -4.38 9.42 1.23
C CYS A 97 -3.72 10.41 2.22
N GLY A 98 -2.66 11.09 1.80
CA GLY A 98 -1.98 12.11 2.61
C GLY A 98 -1.35 11.60 3.92
N TYR A 99 -1.16 12.52 4.87
CA TYR A 99 -0.34 12.31 6.06
C TYR A 99 -0.68 11.06 6.90
N PRO A 100 -1.95 10.72 7.20
CA PRO A 100 -2.26 9.53 7.98
C PRO A 100 -1.74 8.23 7.37
N PHE A 101 -1.72 8.13 6.04
CA PHE A 101 -1.16 6.99 5.32
C PHE A 101 0.36 7.08 5.20
N HIS A 102 0.90 8.28 4.96
CA HIS A 102 2.35 8.52 4.93
C HIS A 102 3.05 8.08 6.23
N LEU A 103 2.42 8.32 7.38
CA LEU A 103 2.91 7.80 8.66
C LEU A 103 3.03 6.29 8.71
N GLN A 104 2.10 5.56 8.10
CA GLN A 104 2.11 4.09 8.12
C GLN A 104 3.24 3.53 7.26
N ILE A 105 3.44 4.11 6.07
CA ILE A 105 4.52 3.68 5.18
C ILE A 105 5.91 4.13 5.65
N SER A 106 5.97 5.15 6.52
CA SER A 106 7.21 5.60 7.16
C SER A 106 7.49 4.90 8.50
N THR A 107 6.87 3.75 8.77
CA THR A 107 7.27 2.92 9.92
C THR A 107 8.43 2.00 9.56
N LYS A 108 9.29 1.71 10.55
CA LYS A 108 10.40 0.76 10.37
C LYS A 108 9.87 -0.63 10.00
N GLU A 109 8.75 -1.03 10.57
CA GLU A 109 8.08 -2.31 10.33
C GLU A 109 7.62 -2.41 8.87
N PHE A 110 6.93 -1.40 8.36
CA PHE A 110 6.48 -1.38 6.97
C PHE A 110 7.65 -1.41 5.99
N LEU A 111 8.66 -0.56 6.21
CA LEU A 111 9.80 -0.46 5.29
C LEU A 111 10.63 -1.76 5.26
N ASN A 112 10.82 -2.41 6.40
CA ASN A 112 11.49 -3.72 6.45
C ASN A 112 10.68 -4.80 5.74
N GLU A 113 9.36 -4.82 5.91
CA GLU A 113 8.50 -5.78 5.21
C GLU A 113 8.51 -5.52 3.70
N LEU A 114 8.49 -4.24 3.27
CA LEU A 114 8.56 -3.83 1.87
C LEU A 114 9.83 -4.36 1.19
N VAL A 115 10.98 -4.33 1.88
CA VAL A 115 12.26 -4.79 1.33
C VAL A 115 12.63 -6.21 1.73
N ARG A 116 11.77 -6.99 2.41
CA ARG A 116 12.19 -8.29 2.98
C ARG A 116 12.65 -9.32 1.96
N ARG A 117 12.25 -9.16 0.69
CA ARG A 117 12.62 -10.04 -0.43
C ARG A 117 13.88 -9.56 -1.16
N PHE A 118 14.55 -8.53 -0.66
CA PHE A 118 15.81 -8.06 -1.21
C PHE A 118 16.94 -9.00 -0.75
N PRO A 119 17.81 -9.45 -1.66
CA PRO A 119 19.02 -10.16 -1.27
C PRO A 119 19.95 -9.26 -0.44
N GLU A 120 20.89 -9.87 0.27
CA GLU A 120 21.86 -9.13 1.09
C GLU A 120 22.68 -8.13 0.25
N ARG A 121 23.01 -8.53 -0.98
CA ARG A 121 23.70 -7.70 -1.97
C ARG A 121 22.88 -7.59 -3.26
N PRO A 122 22.95 -6.47 -3.99
CA PRO A 122 22.23 -6.29 -5.24
C PRO A 122 22.55 -7.41 -6.24
N PRO A 123 21.52 -8.00 -6.89
CA PRO A 123 21.74 -8.96 -7.96
C PRO A 123 22.23 -8.24 -9.23
N VAL A 124 22.89 -8.98 -10.13
CA VAL A 124 23.30 -8.46 -11.45
C VAL A 124 22.11 -7.91 -12.24
N ARG A 125 20.93 -8.52 -12.07
CA ARG A 125 19.67 -8.06 -12.64
C ARG A 125 18.61 -7.97 -11.55
N ALA A 126 18.16 -6.76 -11.25
CA ALA A 126 17.04 -6.54 -10.35
C ALA A 126 15.74 -7.09 -10.96
N SER A 127 14.91 -7.73 -10.14
CA SER A 127 13.56 -8.08 -10.55
C SER A 127 12.71 -6.82 -10.76
N ARG A 128 11.66 -6.92 -11.58
CA ARG A 128 10.73 -5.80 -11.82
C ARG A 128 10.09 -5.29 -10.52
N VAL A 129 9.83 -6.18 -9.56
CA VAL A 129 9.30 -5.83 -8.23
C VAL A 129 10.33 -5.03 -7.42
N GLN A 130 11.59 -5.48 -7.37
CA GLN A 130 12.67 -4.75 -6.68
C GLN A 130 12.91 -3.37 -7.30
N ALA A 131 12.93 -3.28 -8.62
CA ALA A 131 13.10 -2.01 -9.32
C ALA A 131 11.98 -1.02 -8.95
N LYS A 132 10.72 -1.49 -8.94
CA LYS A 132 9.56 -0.65 -8.55
C LYS A 132 9.58 -0.25 -7.07
N ILE A 133 10.10 -1.09 -6.17
CA ILE A 133 10.28 -0.73 -4.76
C ILE A 133 11.36 0.36 -4.60
N LEU A 134 12.48 0.24 -5.32
CA LEU A 134 13.53 1.27 -5.31
C LEU A 134 13.01 2.59 -5.86
N GLU A 135 12.28 2.56 -6.97
CA GLU A 135 11.60 3.72 -7.55
C GLU A 135 10.67 4.40 -6.54
N ALA A 136 9.81 3.63 -5.86
CA ALA A 136 8.90 4.16 -4.86
C ALA A 136 9.65 4.82 -3.68
N ILE A 137 10.71 4.19 -3.17
CA ILE A 137 11.50 4.74 -2.05
C ILE A 137 12.20 6.04 -2.46
N GLU A 138 12.79 6.11 -3.67
CA GLU A 138 13.40 7.37 -4.15
C GLU A 138 12.36 8.45 -4.43
N GLU A 139 11.20 8.09 -4.97
CA GLU A 139 10.09 9.03 -5.16
C GLU A 139 9.66 9.60 -3.81
N TRP A 140 9.42 8.78 -2.79
CA TRP A 140 9.02 9.26 -1.46
C TRP A 140 10.11 10.12 -0.80
N ARG A 141 11.38 9.71 -0.94
CA ARG A 141 12.53 10.46 -0.42
C ARG A 141 12.65 11.84 -1.06
N SER A 142 12.42 11.96 -2.37
CA SER A 142 12.54 13.21 -3.12
C SER A 142 11.28 14.06 -3.14
N THR A 143 10.13 13.48 -2.76
CA THR A 143 8.83 14.17 -2.72
C THR A 143 8.37 14.42 -1.29
N ILE A 144 7.63 13.49 -0.68
CA ILE A 144 6.98 13.69 0.62
C ILE A 144 7.98 13.96 1.75
N CYS A 145 9.20 13.44 1.66
CA CYS A 145 10.26 13.75 2.62
C CYS A 145 10.90 15.13 2.42
N GLU A 146 10.65 15.85 1.32
CA GLU A 146 11.20 17.19 1.09
C GLU A 146 10.10 18.27 1.15
N THR A 147 8.94 18.00 0.54
CA THR A 147 7.87 18.98 0.30
C THR A 147 6.76 18.95 1.34
N SER A 148 6.59 17.84 2.08
CA SER A 148 5.52 17.74 3.08
C SER A 148 5.79 18.63 4.29
N ARG A 149 4.73 19.24 4.82
CA ARG A 149 4.76 19.92 6.14
C ARG A 149 5.11 18.99 7.30
N TYR A 150 4.98 17.66 7.12
CA TYR A 150 5.24 16.62 8.12
C TYR A 150 6.53 15.84 7.84
N LYS A 151 7.44 16.38 7.03
CA LYS A 151 8.65 15.69 6.58
C LYS A 151 9.56 15.17 7.69
N GLU A 152 9.54 15.79 8.87
CA GLU A 152 10.33 15.35 10.03
C GLU A 152 9.83 14.02 10.60
N ASP A 153 8.54 13.70 10.43
CA ASP A 153 7.94 12.43 10.85
C ASP A 153 8.27 11.29 9.87
N LEU A 154 8.82 11.62 8.69
CA LEU A 154 9.10 10.68 7.59
C LEU A 154 10.57 10.20 7.55
N GLY A 155 11.28 10.32 8.68
CA GLY A 155 12.72 10.06 8.77
C GLY A 155 13.14 8.64 8.36
N PHE A 156 12.32 7.62 8.67
CA PHE A 156 12.67 6.23 8.37
C PHE A 156 12.72 5.92 6.87
N ILE A 157 11.99 6.66 6.02
CA ILE A 157 12.10 6.54 4.57
C ILE A 157 13.51 6.97 4.12
N ARG A 158 14.00 8.10 4.65
CA ARG A 158 15.36 8.60 4.36
C ARG A 158 16.43 7.61 4.84
N ASP A 159 16.23 7.00 6.01
CA ASP A 159 17.16 6.01 6.57
C ASP A 159 17.16 4.71 5.77
N MET A 160 15.99 4.23 5.33
CA MET A 160 15.90 3.05 4.45
C MET A 160 16.58 3.31 3.10
N HIS A 161 16.37 4.49 2.51
CA HIS A 161 17.06 4.90 1.28
C HIS A 161 18.59 4.88 1.46
N ARG A 162 19.10 5.49 2.54
CA ARG A 162 20.54 5.48 2.87
C ARG A 162 21.08 4.07 3.08
N LEU A 163 20.34 3.22 3.79
CA LEU A 163 20.73 1.83 4.06
C LEU A 163 20.87 1.02 2.76
N LEU A 164 19.89 1.13 1.86
CA LEU A 164 19.93 0.44 0.56
C LEU A 164 21.07 0.97 -0.31
N SER A 165 21.29 2.29 -0.31
CA SER A 165 22.44 2.92 -1.00
C SER A 165 23.77 2.37 -0.48
N TYR A 166 23.93 2.27 0.85
CA TYR A 166 25.12 1.70 1.49
C TYR A 166 25.33 0.22 1.14
N LYS A 167 24.25 -0.55 0.99
CA LYS A 167 24.30 -1.93 0.50
C LYS A 167 24.62 -2.05 -0.99
N GLY A 168 24.72 -0.94 -1.72
CA GLY A 168 25.06 -0.87 -3.14
C GLY A 168 23.87 -0.93 -4.09
N TYR A 169 22.63 -0.82 -3.60
CA TYR A 169 21.47 -0.71 -4.48
C TYR A 169 21.48 0.64 -5.19
N ILE A 170 21.20 0.62 -6.49
CA ILE A 170 21.14 1.81 -7.33
C ILE A 170 19.68 2.21 -7.49
N PHE A 171 19.36 3.44 -7.10
CA PHE A 171 18.03 4.03 -7.28
C PHE A 171 17.89 4.59 -8.70
N PRO A 172 16.73 4.39 -9.35
CA PRO A 172 16.47 4.98 -10.66
C PRO A 172 16.32 6.51 -10.55
N GLU A 173 16.62 7.24 -11.62
CA GLU A 173 16.30 8.66 -11.68
C GLU A 173 14.77 8.86 -11.69
N VAL A 174 14.25 9.51 -10.66
CA VAL A 174 12.84 9.92 -10.61
C VAL A 174 12.67 11.17 -11.46
N ARG A 175 11.86 11.09 -12.52
CA ARG A 175 11.53 12.23 -13.36
C ARG A 175 10.71 13.23 -12.55
N ARG A 176 11.17 14.48 -12.46
CA ARG A 176 10.55 15.54 -11.64
C ARG A 176 9.09 15.86 -12.02
N ASP A 177 8.61 15.44 -13.19
CA ASP A 177 7.23 15.67 -13.64
C ASP A 177 6.20 14.93 -12.76
N ASP A 178 6.57 13.79 -12.17
CA ASP A 178 5.72 13.03 -11.24
C ASP A 178 5.61 13.70 -9.85
N ALA A 179 6.59 14.54 -9.49
CA ALA A 179 6.64 15.23 -8.19
C ALA A 179 5.66 16.42 -8.09
N ALA A 180 5.21 16.98 -9.21
CA ALA A 180 4.36 18.16 -9.25
C ALA A 180 2.88 17.89 -8.85
N VAL A 181 2.44 16.63 -8.85
CA VAL A 181 1.04 16.24 -8.53
C VAL A 181 0.75 16.28 -7.02
N LEU A 182 1.79 16.34 -6.18
CA LEU A 182 1.67 16.19 -4.72
C LEU A 182 1.57 17.52 -3.93
N ASN A 183 1.61 18.68 -4.57
CA ASN A 183 1.55 19.99 -3.88
C ASN A 183 0.30 20.81 -4.27
N PRO A 184 -0.75 20.87 -3.44
CA PRO A 184 -1.90 21.73 -3.68
C PRO A 184 -1.70 23.21 -3.27
N SER A 185 -0.52 23.62 -2.79
CA SER A 185 -0.38 24.94 -2.13
C SER A 185 -0.02 26.12 -3.04
N ASP A 186 0.26 25.92 -4.33
CA ASP A 186 0.73 26.99 -5.23
C ASP A 186 -0.23 27.32 -6.39
N VAL A 187 -1.53 27.02 -6.27
CA VAL A 187 -2.50 27.32 -7.34
C VAL A 187 -2.97 28.78 -7.27
N SER A 188 -2.32 29.66 -8.03
CA SER A 188 -2.86 30.99 -8.35
C SER A 188 -4.07 30.88 -9.30
N PRO A 189 -5.07 31.79 -9.25
CA PRO A 189 -6.41 31.56 -9.83
C PRO A 189 -6.51 31.60 -11.37
N SER A 190 -5.40 31.64 -12.11
CA SER A 190 -5.41 31.88 -13.56
C SER A 190 -5.14 30.66 -14.44
N SER A 191 -5.14 29.45 -13.89
CA SER A 191 -4.94 28.22 -14.69
C SER A 191 -5.85 27.09 -14.23
N VAL A 192 -7.16 27.29 -14.38
CA VAL A 192 -8.11 26.18 -14.39
C VAL A 192 -8.13 25.59 -15.80
N LYS A 193 -7.23 24.63 -16.04
CA LYS A 193 -7.53 23.51 -16.94
C LYS A 193 -7.50 22.25 -16.10
N LEU A 194 -8.69 21.64 -16.04
CA LEU A 194 -9.10 20.54 -15.19
C LEU A 194 -8.02 19.44 -15.05
N PRO A 195 -7.69 18.98 -13.83
CA PRO A 195 -6.81 17.84 -13.64
C PRO A 195 -7.64 16.57 -13.78
N VAL A 196 -7.71 16.01 -14.99
CA VAL A 196 -7.95 14.58 -15.20
C VAL A 196 -7.55 14.21 -16.63
N MET A 197 -6.64 13.23 -16.71
CA MET A 197 -6.37 12.38 -17.86
C MET A 197 -5.86 13.06 -19.15
N ARG A 198 -4.56 12.87 -19.41
CA ARG A 198 -3.99 12.25 -20.62
C ARG A 198 -2.52 12.63 -20.69
N LEU A 199 -1.65 11.63 -20.74
CA LEU A 199 -0.49 11.52 -21.66
C LEU A 199 0.33 10.27 -21.28
N TRP A 200 -0.28 9.09 -21.48
CA TRP A 200 0.46 7.87 -21.82
C TRP A 200 -0.15 7.35 -23.12
N GLN A 201 0.09 8.09 -24.20
CA GLN A 201 -0.18 7.61 -25.56
C GLN A 201 0.68 8.40 -26.54
N VAL A 202 1.99 8.15 -26.58
CA VAL A 202 2.81 8.23 -27.80
C VAL A 202 3.97 7.24 -27.67
N ASN A 203 4.05 6.37 -28.68
CA ASN A 203 4.94 5.22 -28.94
C ASN A 203 4.66 3.92 -28.19
#